data_AF-A0A955C7Z5-F1
#
_entry.id   AF-A0A955C7Z5-F1
#
_cell.length_a   1.000
_cell.length_b   1.000
_cell.length_c   1.000
_cell.angle_alpha   90.00
_cell.angle_beta   90.00
_cell.angle_gamma   90.00
#
_symmetry.space_group_name_H-M   'P 1'
#
loop_
_entity.id
_entity.type
_entity.pdbx_description
1 polymer ?
#
loop_
_entity_poly.entity_id
_entity_poly.type
_entity_poly.pdbx_seq_one_letter_code
_entity_poly.pdbx_strand_id
1 'polypeptide(L)'
;MSHRGVLLDRDNTIIADPGYIDDPDMVTLLPGAADSIRRLRDEGFSVAVVTNQSGVARGKFTEEQLADVHERMEELLHEQGVQLDGIYYCPYLDGPEAKVKKYRKQSNLRKPEPGMLLVAAEELDLSLAESWMVGDSSRDVVAGERAGCRTILLGKRNGECNPDYVADSLERAVDLVISNKDLPPKGQEVDSDEPKPVDMGQLMAEQAVREQDVVNLLTDIRDSLRRHERKQRHEDFSVLRLAGTLTQMLALIVGGWAMMAFFSDSSAALMRLILAGFLQLVALTAFVCSEKRS
;
A
#
# COMPACT_ATOMS: atom_id res chain seq x y z
N MET A 1 -15.49 8.92 -30.04
CA MET A 1 -14.25 8.28 -29.55
C MET A 1 -14.69 7.59 -28.30
N SER A 2 -14.55 6.27 -28.19
CA SER A 2 -15.01 5.52 -27.02
C SER A 2 -14.32 6.02 -25.76
N HIS A 3 -15.07 6.19 -24.68
CA HIS A 3 -14.61 6.71 -23.40
C HIS A 3 -14.05 5.60 -22.50
N ARG A 4 -13.12 5.94 -21.60
CA ARG A 4 -12.65 5.02 -20.57
C ARG A 4 -13.60 5.07 -19.39
N GLY A 5 -13.99 3.91 -18.87
CA GLY A 5 -14.91 3.80 -17.75
C GLY A 5 -14.27 3.24 -16.49
N VAL A 6 -14.80 3.62 -15.33
CA VAL A 6 -14.62 2.89 -14.08
C VAL A 6 -16.00 2.45 -13.59
N LEU A 7 -16.21 1.13 -13.63
CA LEU A 7 -17.42 0.47 -13.21
C LEU A 7 -17.23 0.01 -11.76
N LEU A 8 -18.02 0.56 -10.85
CA LEU A 8 -17.90 0.35 -9.41
C LEU A 8 -19.03 -0.56 -8.92
N ASP A 9 -18.74 -1.51 -8.02
CA ASP A 9 -19.78 -2.06 -7.17
C ASP A 9 -20.31 -0.99 -6.20
N ARG A 10 -21.46 -1.26 -5.59
CA ARG A 10 -22.12 -0.33 -4.66
C ARG A 10 -21.77 -0.63 -3.22
N ASP A 11 -22.17 -1.81 -2.77
CA ASP A 11 -22.10 -2.27 -1.39
C ASP A 11 -20.64 -2.60 -1.03
N ASN A 12 -20.15 -2.13 0.12
CA ASN A 12 -18.74 -2.19 0.56
C ASN A 12 -17.72 -1.55 -0.40
N THR A 13 -18.17 -0.79 -1.40
CA THR A 13 -17.31 -0.11 -2.38
C THR A 13 -17.55 1.40 -2.36
N ILE A 14 -18.79 1.84 -2.53
CA ILE A 14 -19.21 3.24 -2.42
C ILE A 14 -19.92 3.50 -1.09
N ILE A 15 -20.81 2.59 -0.68
CA ILE A 15 -21.58 2.68 0.57
C ILE A 15 -21.27 1.50 1.49
N ALA A 16 -21.51 1.67 2.80
CA ALA A 16 -21.42 0.58 3.75
C ALA A 16 -22.53 -0.46 3.53
N ASP A 17 -22.23 -1.75 3.68
CA ASP A 17 -23.22 -2.84 3.60
C ASP A 17 -23.58 -3.39 5.00
N PRO A 18 -24.66 -2.91 5.65
CA PRO A 18 -25.22 -3.53 6.84
C PRO A 18 -26.03 -4.80 6.53
N GLY A 19 -26.14 -5.17 5.24
CA GLY A 19 -27.03 -6.19 4.71
C GLY A 19 -28.37 -5.58 4.26
N TYR A 20 -28.83 -5.98 3.06
CA TYR A 20 -30.14 -5.64 2.47
C TYR A 20 -30.69 -4.26 2.85
N ILE A 21 -30.07 -3.20 2.34
CA ILE A 21 -30.51 -1.82 2.54
C ILE A 21 -31.85 -1.61 1.83
N ASP A 22 -32.90 -1.36 2.61
CA ASP A 22 -34.27 -1.10 2.16
C ASP A 22 -34.85 0.26 2.61
N ASP A 23 -34.06 1.00 3.39
CA ASP A 23 -34.35 2.32 3.92
C ASP A 23 -33.25 3.30 3.46
N PRO A 24 -33.59 4.39 2.76
CA PRO A 24 -32.67 5.45 2.38
C PRO A 24 -31.84 6.00 3.56
N ASP A 25 -32.39 6.06 4.77
CA ASP A 25 -31.69 6.60 5.94
C ASP A 25 -30.51 5.73 6.39
N MET A 26 -30.44 4.48 5.92
CA MET A 26 -29.33 3.56 6.16
C MET A 26 -28.17 3.76 5.18
N VAL A 27 -28.35 4.57 4.12
CA VAL A 27 -27.31 4.83 3.13
C VAL A 27 -26.22 5.71 3.74
N THR A 28 -25.03 5.13 3.88
CA THR A 28 -23.84 5.83 4.36
C THR A 28 -22.69 5.63 3.38
N LEU A 29 -22.18 6.72 2.80
CA LEU A 29 -20.99 6.69 1.97
C LEU A 29 -19.78 6.21 2.79
N LEU A 30 -18.96 5.36 2.18
CA LEU A 30 -17.67 4.98 2.76
C LEU A 30 -16.73 6.19 2.78
N PRO A 31 -15.80 6.25 3.76
CA PRO A 31 -14.80 7.31 3.82
C PRO A 31 -14.04 7.43 2.49
N GLY A 32 -13.94 8.65 1.96
CA GLY A 32 -13.23 8.93 0.71
C GLY A 32 -13.95 8.49 -0.58
N ALA A 33 -15.15 7.92 -0.52
CA ALA A 33 -15.84 7.44 -1.72
C ALA A 33 -16.14 8.55 -2.73
N ALA A 34 -16.74 9.65 -2.28
CA ALA A 34 -17.02 10.80 -3.16
C ALA A 34 -15.73 11.41 -3.72
N ASP A 35 -14.70 11.61 -2.90
CA ASP A 35 -13.42 12.16 -3.34
C ASP A 35 -12.75 11.26 -4.40
N SER A 36 -12.78 9.94 -4.19
CA SER A 36 -12.26 8.95 -5.12
C SER A 36 -12.97 9.02 -6.48
N ILE A 37 -14.31 9.11 -6.48
CA ILE A 37 -15.09 9.26 -7.72
C ILE A 37 -14.78 10.60 -8.40
N ARG A 38 -14.65 11.70 -7.64
CA ARG A 38 -14.27 13.01 -8.19
C ARG A 38 -12.94 12.93 -8.92
N ARG A 39 -11.93 12.34 -8.29
CA ARG A 39 -10.59 12.16 -8.87
C ARG A 39 -10.61 11.37 -10.17
N LEU A 40 -11.44 10.33 -10.27
CA LEU A 40 -11.61 9.58 -11.52
C LEU A 40 -12.22 10.45 -12.64
N ARG A 41 -13.25 11.25 -12.31
CA ARG A 41 -13.88 12.14 -13.29
C ARG A 41 -12.95 13.26 -13.73
N ASP A 42 -12.16 13.83 -12.82
CA ASP A 42 -11.15 14.84 -13.13
C ASP A 42 -10.08 14.31 -14.10
N GLU A 43 -9.83 13.00 -14.09
CA GLU A 43 -8.95 12.29 -15.03
C GLU A 43 -9.65 11.86 -16.34
N GLY A 44 -10.93 12.23 -16.51
CA GLY A 44 -11.70 12.00 -17.73
C GLY A 44 -12.31 10.61 -17.86
N PHE A 45 -12.43 9.86 -16.76
CA PHE A 45 -13.18 8.60 -16.74
C PHE A 45 -14.68 8.84 -16.58
N SER A 46 -15.50 8.08 -17.32
CA SER A 46 -16.90 7.89 -16.98
C SER A 46 -17.01 6.95 -15.78
N VAL A 47 -17.79 7.29 -14.77
CA VAL A 47 -17.93 6.48 -13.55
C VAL A 47 -19.38 6.03 -13.39
N ALA A 48 -19.60 4.73 -13.38
CA ALA A 48 -20.93 4.14 -13.25
C ALA A 48 -20.96 3.01 -12.22
N VAL A 49 -22.12 2.80 -11.62
CA VAL A 49 -22.35 1.72 -10.65
C VAL A 49 -22.90 0.49 -11.36
N VAL A 50 -22.39 -0.69 -11.04
CA VAL A 50 -22.89 -1.99 -11.51
C VAL A 50 -23.11 -2.93 -10.32
N THR A 51 -24.35 -3.12 -9.89
CA THR A 51 -24.65 -3.75 -8.58
C THR A 51 -25.66 -4.90 -8.61
N ASN A 52 -25.43 -5.95 -7.82
CA ASN A 52 -26.32 -7.10 -7.69
C ASN A 52 -27.35 -6.89 -6.56
N GLN A 53 -28.62 -6.66 -6.89
CA GLN A 53 -29.68 -6.34 -5.92
C GLN A 53 -30.69 -7.49 -5.76
N SER A 54 -30.19 -8.67 -5.38
CA SER A 54 -31.03 -9.87 -5.15
C SER A 54 -32.04 -9.74 -4.02
N GLY A 55 -31.96 -8.70 -3.19
CA GLY A 55 -32.97 -8.42 -2.16
C GLY A 55 -34.38 -8.29 -2.75
N VAL A 56 -34.49 -7.73 -3.97
CA VAL A 56 -35.74 -7.63 -4.71
C VAL A 56 -36.32 -9.02 -5.01
N ALA A 57 -35.55 -9.91 -5.65
CA ALA A 57 -36.01 -11.28 -5.91
C ALA A 57 -36.30 -12.08 -4.64
N ARG A 58 -35.55 -11.84 -3.56
CA ARG A 58 -35.76 -12.49 -2.25
C ARG A 58 -36.98 -11.96 -1.49
N GLY A 59 -37.59 -10.87 -1.97
CA GLY A 59 -38.71 -10.21 -1.30
C GLY A 59 -38.30 -9.53 0.01
N LYS A 60 -37.07 -9.01 0.07
CA LYS A 60 -36.56 -8.21 1.18
C LYS A 60 -37.00 -6.76 1.06
N PHE A 61 -37.03 -6.24 -0.15
CA PHE A 61 -37.49 -4.90 -0.49
C PHE A 61 -38.05 -4.88 -1.91
N THR A 62 -38.78 -3.82 -2.24
CA THR A 62 -39.36 -3.58 -3.56
C THR A 62 -38.36 -2.88 -4.49
N GLU A 63 -38.66 -2.84 -5.78
CA GLU A 63 -37.83 -2.14 -6.76
C GLU A 63 -37.95 -0.61 -6.58
N GLU A 64 -39.10 -0.14 -6.08
CA GLU A 64 -39.34 1.24 -5.67
C GLU A 64 -38.44 1.63 -4.48
N GLN A 65 -38.40 0.83 -3.41
CA GLN A 65 -37.48 1.08 -2.29
C GLN A 65 -36.01 1.07 -2.71
N LEU A 66 -35.65 0.21 -3.67
CA LEU A 66 -34.30 0.22 -4.23
C LEU A 66 -33.99 1.52 -4.98
N ALA A 67 -34.98 2.08 -5.70
CA ALA A 67 -34.84 3.37 -6.36
C ALA A 67 -34.63 4.49 -5.34
N ASP A 68 -35.38 4.52 -4.24
CA ASP A 68 -35.21 5.50 -3.16
C ASP A 68 -33.80 5.42 -2.54
N VAL A 69 -33.26 4.21 -2.37
CA VAL A 69 -31.89 3.98 -1.89
C VAL A 69 -30.84 4.50 -2.89
N HIS A 70 -31.05 4.30 -4.18
CA HIS A 70 -30.15 4.82 -5.22
C HIS A 70 -30.20 6.35 -5.29
N GLU A 71 -31.40 6.94 -5.24
CA GLU A 71 -31.59 8.39 -5.20
C GLU A 71 -30.85 9.00 -4.00
N ARG A 72 -31.00 8.41 -2.82
CA ARG A 72 -30.29 8.88 -1.63
C ARG A 72 -28.77 8.77 -1.74
N MET A 73 -28.25 7.71 -2.36
CA MET A 73 -26.81 7.60 -2.63
C MET A 73 -26.34 8.70 -3.59
N GLU A 74 -27.09 8.99 -4.65
CA GLU A 74 -26.77 10.07 -5.59
C GLU A 74 -26.83 11.43 -4.92
N GLU A 75 -27.83 11.70 -4.08
CA GLU A 75 -27.92 12.93 -3.27
C GLU A 75 -26.67 13.14 -2.43
N LEU A 76 -26.24 12.13 -1.67
CA LEU A 76 -25.05 12.22 -0.81
C LEU A 76 -23.76 12.45 -1.61
N LEU A 77 -23.64 11.89 -2.82
CA LEU A 77 -22.54 12.16 -3.74
C LEU A 77 -22.64 13.59 -4.29
N HIS A 78 -23.84 14.04 -4.63
CA HIS A 78 -24.10 15.37 -5.18
C HIS A 78 -23.84 16.49 -4.18
N GLU A 79 -24.18 16.29 -2.91
CA GLU A 79 -23.82 17.19 -1.79
C GLU A 79 -22.30 17.40 -1.69
N GLN A 80 -21.50 16.44 -2.17
CA GLN A 80 -20.04 16.52 -2.27
C GLN A 80 -19.56 16.91 -3.67
N GLY A 81 -20.44 17.39 -4.55
CA GLY A 81 -20.11 17.88 -5.89
C GLY A 81 -19.75 16.78 -6.89
N VAL A 82 -20.24 15.55 -6.68
CA VAL A 82 -19.94 14.39 -7.52
C VAL A 82 -21.23 13.87 -8.15
N GLN A 83 -21.14 13.40 -9.39
CA GLN A 83 -22.24 12.78 -10.11
C GLN A 83 -21.75 11.49 -10.76
N LEU A 84 -22.59 10.47 -10.75
CA LEU A 84 -22.36 9.22 -11.48
C LEU A 84 -22.91 9.39 -12.90
N ASP A 85 -22.28 8.71 -13.86
CA ASP A 85 -22.74 8.73 -15.25
C ASP A 85 -23.80 7.64 -15.50
N GLY A 86 -23.99 6.69 -14.56
CA GLY A 86 -25.11 5.75 -14.57
C GLY A 86 -25.13 4.78 -13.39
N ILE A 87 -26.31 4.21 -13.12
CA ILE A 87 -26.51 3.13 -12.14
C ILE A 87 -27.21 1.96 -12.82
N TYR A 88 -26.49 0.85 -12.92
CA TYR A 88 -26.97 -0.40 -13.50
C TYR A 88 -27.09 -1.43 -12.38
N TYR A 89 -28.24 -2.09 -12.30
CA TYR A 89 -28.48 -3.07 -11.25
C TYR A 89 -29.18 -4.33 -11.77
N CYS A 90 -28.94 -5.44 -11.09
CA CYS A 90 -29.62 -6.71 -11.37
C CYS A 90 -30.52 -7.12 -10.19
N PRO A 91 -31.87 -7.02 -10.34
CA PRO A 91 -32.80 -7.44 -9.31
C PRO A 91 -33.06 -8.96 -9.31
N TYR A 92 -32.52 -9.67 -10.30
CA TYR A 92 -32.83 -11.09 -10.57
C TYR A 92 -32.00 -12.05 -9.72
N LEU A 93 -32.62 -13.18 -9.36
CA LEU A 93 -32.00 -14.32 -8.71
C LEU A 93 -32.75 -15.57 -9.15
N ASP A 94 -32.05 -16.66 -9.45
CA ASP A 94 -32.68 -17.95 -9.71
C ASP A 94 -32.71 -18.83 -8.45
N GLY A 95 -33.57 -19.85 -8.45
CA GLY A 95 -33.62 -20.86 -7.41
C GLY A 95 -34.59 -20.56 -6.25
N PRO A 96 -34.55 -21.39 -5.19
CA PRO A 96 -35.58 -21.41 -4.15
C PRO A 96 -35.60 -20.15 -3.28
N GLU A 97 -34.49 -19.41 -3.19
CA GLU A 97 -34.40 -18.17 -2.41
C GLU A 97 -35.19 -17.00 -3.03
N ALA A 98 -35.41 -17.02 -4.34
CA ALA A 98 -36.06 -15.93 -5.05
C ALA A 98 -37.58 -15.98 -4.86
N LYS A 99 -38.11 -15.45 -3.75
CA LYS A 99 -39.54 -15.54 -3.41
C LYS A 99 -40.47 -14.78 -4.36
N VAL A 100 -40.01 -13.72 -5.01
CA VAL A 100 -40.83 -12.88 -5.89
C VAL A 100 -40.79 -13.40 -7.33
N LYS A 101 -41.91 -13.94 -7.81
CA LYS A 101 -42.01 -14.62 -9.12
C LYS A 101 -41.54 -13.76 -10.31
N LYS A 102 -41.81 -12.44 -10.28
CA LYS A 102 -41.38 -11.48 -11.33
C LYS A 102 -39.86 -11.49 -11.53
N TYR A 103 -39.08 -11.72 -10.47
CA TYR A 103 -37.61 -11.62 -10.51
C TYR A 103 -36.90 -12.98 -10.37
N ARG A 104 -37.64 -14.08 -10.25
CA ARG A 104 -37.08 -15.45 -10.19
C ARG A 104 -36.70 -15.93 -11.59
N LYS A 105 -35.47 -15.66 -12.00
CA LYS A 105 -34.90 -16.17 -13.26
C LYS A 105 -33.37 -16.08 -13.25
N GLN A 106 -32.75 -16.92 -14.08
CA GLN A 106 -31.36 -16.72 -14.48
C GLN A 106 -31.27 -15.45 -15.34
N SER A 107 -30.21 -14.66 -15.14
CA SER A 107 -30.00 -13.41 -15.87
C SER A 107 -28.52 -13.17 -16.13
N ASN A 108 -28.19 -12.77 -17.37
CA ASN A 108 -26.85 -12.36 -17.76
C ASN A 108 -26.44 -11.01 -17.14
N LEU A 109 -27.38 -10.26 -16.55
CA LEU A 109 -27.07 -9.03 -15.82
C LEU A 109 -26.48 -9.32 -14.44
N ARG A 110 -26.70 -10.52 -13.88
CA ARG A 110 -26.25 -10.83 -12.52
C ARG A 110 -24.76 -11.19 -12.52
N LYS A 111 -23.91 -10.40 -11.85
CA LYS A 111 -22.50 -10.75 -11.62
C LYS A 111 -22.43 -12.14 -10.96
N PRO A 112 -21.63 -13.10 -11.47
CA PRO A 112 -20.42 -12.92 -12.29
C PRO A 112 -20.65 -12.80 -13.81
N GLU A 113 -21.89 -12.78 -14.31
CA GLU A 113 -22.13 -12.51 -15.73
C GLU A 113 -21.88 -11.02 -16.06
N PRO A 114 -21.31 -10.69 -17.24
CA PRO A 114 -20.85 -9.35 -17.56
C PRO A 114 -21.95 -8.41 -18.04
N GLY A 115 -23.22 -8.84 -18.07
CA GLY A 115 -24.29 -8.13 -18.80
C GLY A 115 -24.51 -6.69 -18.37
N MET A 116 -24.41 -6.35 -17.07
CA MET A 116 -24.50 -4.95 -16.63
C MET A 116 -23.35 -4.09 -17.18
N LEU A 117 -22.14 -4.63 -17.23
CA LEU A 117 -20.96 -3.92 -17.74
C LEU A 117 -21.08 -3.70 -19.25
N LEU A 118 -21.63 -4.67 -19.99
CA LEU A 118 -21.90 -4.55 -21.43
C LEU A 118 -22.96 -3.49 -21.73
N VAL A 119 -24.05 -3.46 -20.95
CA VAL A 119 -25.09 -2.41 -21.08
C VAL A 119 -24.52 -1.04 -20.76
N ALA A 120 -23.75 -0.92 -19.68
CA ALA A 120 -23.09 0.34 -19.32
C ALA A 120 -22.12 0.82 -20.41
N ALA A 121 -21.40 -0.10 -21.06
CA ALA A 121 -20.52 0.25 -22.17
C ALA A 121 -21.26 0.73 -23.41
N GLU A 122 -22.40 0.14 -23.73
CA GLU A 122 -23.23 0.58 -24.85
C GLU A 122 -23.84 1.97 -24.59
N GLU A 123 -24.44 2.18 -23.42
CA GLU A 123 -25.13 3.43 -23.08
C GLU A 123 -24.17 4.61 -22.86
N LEU A 124 -22.96 4.35 -22.35
CA LEU A 124 -21.95 5.38 -22.05
C LEU A 124 -20.81 5.45 -23.09
N ASP A 125 -20.92 4.72 -24.20
CA ASP A 125 -19.90 4.62 -25.26
C ASP A 125 -18.50 4.23 -24.70
N LEU A 126 -18.44 3.23 -23.82
CA LEU A 126 -17.19 2.84 -23.15
C LEU A 126 -16.39 1.80 -23.94
N SER A 127 -15.07 1.99 -23.95
CA SER A 127 -14.11 0.95 -24.33
C SER A 127 -13.82 0.06 -23.12
N LEU A 128 -14.46 -1.11 -23.03
CA LEU A 128 -14.30 -2.02 -21.89
C LEU A 128 -12.85 -2.50 -21.70
N ALA A 129 -12.10 -2.69 -22.79
CA ALA A 129 -10.69 -3.07 -22.74
C ALA A 129 -9.78 -2.02 -22.09
N GLU A 130 -10.21 -0.75 -22.09
CA GLU A 130 -9.52 0.37 -21.44
C GLU A 130 -10.21 0.79 -20.14
N SER A 131 -11.26 0.08 -19.74
CA SER A 131 -12.06 0.35 -18.55
C SER A 131 -11.68 -0.57 -17.40
N TRP A 132 -12.16 -0.20 -16.22
CA TRP A 132 -11.87 -0.87 -14.95
C TRP A 132 -13.17 -1.32 -14.28
N MET A 133 -13.14 -2.50 -13.66
CA MET A 133 -14.17 -2.99 -12.74
C MET A 133 -13.56 -3.04 -11.33
N VAL A 134 -14.19 -2.36 -10.38
CA VAL A 134 -13.76 -2.32 -8.97
C VAL A 134 -14.90 -2.81 -8.08
N GLY A 135 -14.63 -3.80 -7.23
CA GLY A 135 -15.63 -4.34 -6.30
C GLY A 135 -14.99 -5.14 -5.17
N ASP A 136 -15.79 -5.51 -4.18
CA ASP A 136 -15.35 -6.18 -2.95
C ASP A 136 -15.36 -7.71 -3.06
N SER A 137 -15.89 -8.26 -4.15
CA SER A 137 -16.20 -9.68 -4.24
C SER A 137 -15.67 -10.35 -5.51
N SER A 138 -15.46 -11.67 -5.42
CA SER A 138 -14.95 -12.48 -6.53
C SER A 138 -15.84 -12.41 -7.79
N ARG A 139 -17.16 -12.28 -7.60
CA ARG A 139 -18.12 -12.08 -8.71
C ARG A 139 -17.88 -10.79 -9.50
N ASP A 140 -17.38 -9.73 -8.87
CA ASP A 140 -17.09 -8.45 -9.53
C ASP A 140 -15.89 -8.59 -10.44
N VAL A 141 -14.84 -9.21 -9.91
CA VAL A 141 -13.61 -9.54 -10.64
C VAL A 141 -13.95 -10.42 -11.84
N VAL A 142 -14.70 -11.50 -11.65
CA VAL A 142 -15.04 -12.41 -12.76
C VAL A 142 -15.94 -11.72 -13.80
N ALA A 143 -16.86 -10.85 -13.39
CA ALA A 143 -17.67 -10.07 -14.34
C ALA A 143 -16.81 -9.11 -15.16
N GLY A 144 -15.89 -8.39 -14.52
CA GLY A 144 -14.94 -7.49 -15.18
C GLY A 144 -14.03 -8.22 -16.16
N GLU A 145 -13.46 -9.35 -15.76
CA GLU A 145 -12.64 -10.20 -16.62
C GLU A 145 -13.41 -10.67 -17.86
N ARG A 146 -14.63 -11.16 -17.69
CA ARG A 146 -15.50 -11.61 -18.79
C ARG A 146 -15.92 -10.47 -19.72
N ALA A 147 -16.04 -9.25 -19.20
CA ALA A 147 -16.32 -8.05 -19.97
C ALA A 147 -15.07 -7.50 -20.69
N GLY A 148 -13.86 -7.99 -20.38
CA GLY A 148 -12.60 -7.48 -20.89
C GLY A 148 -12.04 -6.28 -20.13
N CYS A 149 -12.62 -5.90 -18.99
CA CYS A 149 -12.11 -4.85 -18.12
C CYS A 149 -10.86 -5.30 -17.36
N ARG A 150 -10.04 -4.32 -16.97
CA ARG A 150 -9.12 -4.51 -15.84
C ARG A 150 -9.90 -4.62 -14.54
N THR A 151 -9.38 -5.36 -13.57
CA THR A 151 -10.10 -5.66 -12.34
C THR A 151 -9.31 -5.32 -11.10
N ILE A 152 -9.97 -4.68 -10.15
CA ILE A 152 -9.43 -4.40 -8.82
C ILE A 152 -10.37 -5.02 -7.79
N LEU A 153 -9.83 -5.92 -6.97
CA LEU A 153 -10.54 -6.45 -5.81
C LEU A 153 -10.26 -5.57 -4.60
N LEU A 154 -11.31 -5.11 -3.94
CA LEU A 154 -11.22 -4.43 -2.65
C LEU A 154 -11.09 -5.46 -1.51
N GLY A 155 -10.24 -5.15 -0.53
CA GLY A 155 -9.96 -6.02 0.62
C GLY A 155 -8.75 -6.93 0.41
N LYS A 156 -8.93 -8.24 0.53
CA LYS A 156 -7.83 -9.22 0.51
C LYS A 156 -8.08 -10.31 -0.51
N ARG A 157 -7.01 -10.76 -1.17
CA ARG A 157 -7.07 -11.91 -2.07
C ARG A 157 -7.43 -13.17 -1.27
N ASN A 158 -8.54 -13.80 -1.64
CA ASN A 158 -9.09 -14.99 -0.98
C ASN A 158 -8.91 -16.28 -1.81
N GLY A 159 -8.27 -16.19 -2.98
CA GLY A 159 -8.00 -17.34 -3.87
C GLY A 159 -9.20 -17.77 -4.73
N GLU A 160 -10.35 -17.11 -4.63
CA GLU A 160 -11.55 -17.43 -5.42
C GLU A 160 -11.54 -16.81 -6.83
N CYS A 161 -10.73 -15.77 -7.03
CA CYS A 161 -10.60 -15.04 -8.29
C CYS A 161 -9.15 -14.56 -8.48
N ASN A 162 -8.82 -14.08 -9.69
CA ASN A 162 -7.48 -13.60 -10.03
C ASN A 162 -7.51 -12.15 -10.53
N PRO A 163 -7.79 -11.16 -9.64
CA PRO A 163 -7.86 -9.78 -10.06
C PRO A 163 -6.49 -9.27 -10.53
N ASP A 164 -6.49 -8.29 -11.46
CA ASP A 164 -5.23 -7.67 -11.91
C ASP A 164 -4.54 -6.95 -10.74
N TYR A 165 -5.33 -6.28 -9.90
CA TYR A 165 -4.85 -5.59 -8.70
C TYR A 165 -5.72 -5.84 -7.47
N VAL A 166 -5.16 -5.55 -6.30
CA VAL A 166 -5.87 -5.58 -5.02
C VAL A 166 -5.62 -4.26 -4.31
N ALA A 167 -6.66 -3.69 -3.72
CA ALA A 167 -6.60 -2.48 -2.91
C ALA A 167 -7.36 -2.68 -1.60
N ASP A 168 -6.92 -2.03 -0.53
CA ASP A 168 -7.60 -2.10 0.77
C ASP A 168 -8.81 -1.15 0.89
N SER A 169 -8.94 -0.22 -0.06
CA SER A 169 -9.92 0.86 -0.07
C SER A 169 -10.17 1.36 -1.49
N LEU A 170 -11.31 2.05 -1.70
CA LEU A 170 -11.60 2.69 -2.99
C LEU A 170 -10.58 3.78 -3.33
N GLU A 171 -10.11 4.55 -2.34
CA GLU A 171 -9.08 5.56 -2.52
C GLU A 171 -7.80 4.94 -3.12
N ARG A 172 -7.35 3.82 -2.55
CA ARG A 172 -6.17 3.12 -3.05
C ARG A 172 -6.42 2.46 -4.41
N ALA A 173 -7.63 2.00 -4.69
CA ALA A 173 -7.99 1.50 -6.01
C ALA A 173 -7.91 2.61 -7.07
N VAL A 174 -8.39 3.82 -6.75
CA VAL A 174 -8.30 4.98 -7.65
C VAL A 174 -6.86 5.39 -7.91
N ASP A 175 -5.97 5.35 -6.92
CA ASP A 175 -4.53 5.57 -7.17
C ASP A 175 -3.98 4.61 -8.22
N LEU A 176 -4.38 3.34 -8.16
CA LEU A 176 -3.95 2.32 -9.11
C LEU A 176 -4.52 2.58 -10.50
N VAL A 177 -5.81 2.92 -10.61
CA VAL A 177 -6.44 3.27 -11.88
C VAL A 177 -5.70 4.45 -12.54
N ILE A 178 -5.48 5.53 -11.80
CA ILE A 178 -4.85 6.75 -12.32
C ILE A 178 -3.39 6.49 -12.69
N SER A 179 -2.65 5.77 -11.85
CA SER A 179 -1.24 5.43 -12.13
C SER A 179 -1.06 4.53 -13.36
N ASN A 180 -2.11 3.81 -13.75
CA ASN A 180 -2.11 2.87 -14.86
C ASN A 180 -3.07 3.28 -16.00
N LYS A 181 -3.47 4.56 -16.06
CA LYS A 181 -4.47 5.04 -17.03
C LYS A 181 -4.05 4.90 -18.49
N ASP A 182 -2.74 4.85 -18.75
CA ASP A 182 -2.14 4.79 -20.09
C ASP A 182 -1.70 3.36 -20.49
N LEU A 183 -2.15 2.33 -19.77
CA LEU A 183 -1.89 0.94 -20.17
C LEU A 183 -2.62 0.59 -21.47
N PRO A 184 -2.01 -0.21 -22.37
CA PRO A 184 -2.63 -0.62 -23.64
C PRO A 184 -3.92 -1.43 -23.41
N PRO A 185 -4.93 -1.39 -24.28
CA PRO A 185 -6.19 -2.12 -24.08
C PRO A 185 -5.99 -3.58 -23.64
N LYS A 186 -6.72 -4.02 -22.62
CA LYS A 186 -6.62 -5.38 -22.08
C LYS A 186 -6.99 -6.40 -23.16
N GLY A 187 -6.12 -7.39 -23.38
CA GLY A 187 -6.30 -8.40 -24.43
C GLY A 187 -5.73 -8.02 -25.80
N GLN A 188 -5.26 -6.79 -26.01
CA GLN A 188 -4.21 -6.56 -27.01
C GLN A 188 -2.91 -7.08 -26.42
N GLU A 189 -2.55 -8.31 -26.80
CA GLU A 189 -1.12 -8.59 -26.95
C GLU A 189 -0.58 -7.48 -27.85
N VAL A 190 0.39 -6.72 -27.34
CA VAL A 190 1.22 -5.90 -28.21
C VAL A 190 1.65 -6.85 -29.32
N ASP A 191 1.36 -6.50 -30.58
CA ASP A 191 2.01 -7.10 -31.73
C ASP A 191 3.50 -6.85 -31.50
N SER A 192 4.13 -7.76 -30.76
CA SER A 192 5.56 -7.85 -30.75
C SER A 192 5.85 -8.19 -32.19
N ASP A 193 6.34 -7.20 -32.93
CA ASP A 193 7.41 -7.40 -33.91
C ASP A 193 8.00 -8.79 -33.65
N GLU A 194 7.66 -9.79 -34.48
CA GLU A 194 8.01 -11.18 -34.21
C GLU A 194 9.46 -11.19 -33.74
N PRO A 195 9.75 -11.58 -32.48
CA PRO A 195 11.12 -11.52 -32.03
C PRO A 195 11.85 -12.53 -32.89
N LYS A 196 12.77 -12.01 -33.72
CA LYS A 196 13.75 -12.83 -34.46
C LYS A 196 14.23 -13.92 -33.50
N PRO A 197 14.35 -15.17 -33.98
CA PRO A 197 14.63 -16.33 -33.16
C PRO A 197 15.63 -15.97 -32.08
N VAL A 198 15.13 -16.02 -30.85
CA VAL A 198 15.81 -15.54 -29.66
C VAL A 198 17.14 -16.28 -29.54
N ASP A 199 18.24 -15.54 -29.68
CA ASP A 199 19.57 -16.07 -29.44
C ASP A 199 19.70 -16.37 -27.94
N MET A 200 19.48 -17.63 -27.59
CA MET A 200 19.62 -18.13 -26.22
C MET A 200 21.01 -17.86 -25.65
N GLY A 201 22.04 -17.70 -26.48
CA GLY A 201 23.37 -17.26 -26.05
C GLY A 201 23.38 -15.81 -25.58
N GLN A 202 22.66 -14.93 -26.27
CA GLN A 202 22.59 -13.50 -25.94
C GLN A 202 21.70 -13.24 -24.72
N LEU A 203 20.58 -13.96 -24.56
CA LEU A 203 19.74 -13.89 -23.36
C LEU A 203 20.45 -14.39 -22.10
N MET A 204 21.19 -15.49 -22.20
CA MET A 204 21.97 -16.01 -21.07
C MET A 204 23.10 -15.05 -20.70
N ALA A 205 23.71 -14.38 -21.69
CA ALA A 205 24.71 -13.35 -21.45
C ALA A 205 24.09 -12.11 -20.76
N GLU A 206 22.92 -11.64 -21.20
CA GLU A 206 22.24 -10.49 -20.60
C GLU A 206 21.69 -10.79 -19.20
N GLN A 207 21.17 -11.99 -18.96
CA GLN A 207 20.77 -12.43 -17.62
C GLN A 207 21.98 -12.58 -16.69
N ALA A 208 23.09 -13.16 -17.16
CA ALA A 208 24.32 -13.26 -16.38
C ALA A 208 24.91 -11.89 -16.06
N VAL A 209 24.87 -10.93 -16.99
CA VAL A 209 25.29 -9.53 -16.74
C VAL A 209 24.39 -8.87 -15.71
N ARG A 210 23.06 -9.04 -15.81
CA ARG A 210 22.11 -8.44 -14.88
C ARG A 210 22.23 -9.04 -13.46
N GLU A 211 22.46 -10.34 -13.35
CA GLU A 211 22.78 -10.99 -12.07
C GLU A 211 24.10 -10.47 -11.50
N GLN A 212 25.12 -10.31 -12.35
CA GLN A 212 26.41 -9.76 -11.93
C GLN A 212 26.29 -8.31 -11.47
N ASP A 213 25.48 -7.48 -12.12
CA ASP A 213 25.23 -6.09 -11.73
C ASP A 213 24.52 -5.99 -10.39
N VAL A 214 23.54 -6.86 -10.13
CA VAL A 214 22.87 -6.95 -8.82
C VAL A 214 23.87 -7.37 -7.75
N VAL A 215 24.72 -8.37 -8.01
CA VAL A 215 25.76 -8.82 -7.07
C VAL A 215 26.80 -7.72 -6.81
N ASN A 216 27.18 -6.97 -7.84
CA ASN A 216 28.11 -5.85 -7.72
C ASN A 216 27.49 -4.72 -6.87
N LEU A 217 26.24 -4.35 -7.13
CA LEU A 217 25.52 -3.33 -6.37
C LEU A 217 25.38 -3.72 -4.89
N LEU A 218 25.02 -4.97 -4.60
CA LEU A 218 24.93 -5.49 -3.23
C LEU A 218 26.30 -5.47 -2.54
N THR A 219 27.37 -5.72 -3.28
CA THR A 219 28.74 -5.66 -2.77
C THR A 219 29.15 -4.22 -2.44
N ASP A 220 28.84 -3.27 -3.32
CA ASP A 220 29.12 -1.84 -3.11
C ASP A 220 28.34 -1.24 -1.94
N ILE A 221 27.08 -1.64 -1.74
CA ILE A 221 26.27 -1.25 -0.59
C ILE A 221 26.91 -1.78 0.70
N ARG A 222 27.24 -3.08 0.73
CA ARG A 222 27.90 -3.72 1.87
C ARG A 222 29.23 -3.05 2.22
N ASP A 223 30.04 -2.70 1.22
CA ASP A 223 31.33 -2.05 1.44
C ASP A 223 31.19 -0.59 1.86
N SER A 224 30.16 0.11 1.36
CA SER A 224 29.83 1.46 1.82
C SER A 224 29.36 1.48 3.28
N LEU A 225 28.53 0.53 3.69
CA LEU A 225 28.13 0.37 5.09
C LEU A 225 29.34 0.09 5.99
N ARG A 226 30.23 -0.83 5.59
CA ARG A 226 31.47 -1.13 6.33
C ARG A 226 32.40 0.09 6.46
N ARG A 227 32.51 0.91 5.41
CA ARG A 227 33.28 2.16 5.46
C ARG A 227 32.69 3.15 6.45
N HIS A 228 31.37 3.23 6.52
CA HIS A 228 30.66 4.11 7.46
C HIS A 228 30.88 3.67 8.92
N GLU A 229 30.73 2.38 9.21
CA GLU A 229 30.98 1.83 10.55
C GLU A 229 32.43 2.00 11.02
N ARG A 230 33.40 1.85 10.11
CA ARG A 230 34.82 2.08 10.43
C ARG A 230 35.10 3.54 10.77
N LYS A 231 34.46 4.47 10.05
CA LYS A 231 34.64 5.91 10.28
C LYS A 231 34.07 6.33 11.65
N GLN A 232 32.85 5.86 11.98
CA GLN A 232 32.26 6.08 13.31
C GLN A 232 33.13 5.51 14.43
N ARG A 233 33.61 4.26 14.31
CA ARG A 233 34.51 3.66 15.31
C ARG A 233 35.82 4.43 15.49
N HIS A 234 36.38 4.98 14.41
CA HIS A 234 37.60 5.79 14.50
C HIS A 234 37.38 7.12 15.21
N GLU A 235 36.24 7.78 14.96
CA GLU A 235 35.85 9.01 15.64
C GLU A 235 35.65 8.77 17.14
N ASP A 236 34.90 7.74 17.52
CA ASP A 236 34.67 7.36 18.93
C ASP A 236 35.99 7.06 19.68
N PHE A 237 36.90 6.35 19.02
CA PHE A 237 38.19 5.98 19.59
C PHE A 237 39.12 7.19 19.78
N SER A 238 39.04 8.19 18.89
CA SER A 238 39.81 9.43 19.01
C SER A 238 39.36 10.27 20.21
N VAL A 239 38.04 10.36 20.44
CA VAL A 239 37.45 11.09 21.57
C VAL A 239 37.82 10.42 22.90
N LEU A 240 37.70 9.09 22.99
CA LEU A 240 38.06 8.33 24.19
C LEU A 240 39.54 8.47 24.56
N ARG A 241 40.45 8.46 23.57
CA ARG A 241 41.88 8.69 23.82
C ARG A 241 42.15 10.09 24.35
N LEU A 242 41.50 11.10 23.79
CA LEU A 242 41.69 12.50 24.16
C LEU A 242 41.16 12.78 25.57
N ALA A 243 40.01 12.19 25.93
CA ALA A 243 39.48 12.23 27.29
C ALA A 243 40.42 11.52 28.29
N GLY A 244 40.99 10.37 27.90
CA GLY A 244 41.95 9.63 28.72
C GLY A 244 43.23 10.43 28.99
N THR A 245 43.83 11.04 27.97
CA THR A 245 45.08 11.82 28.13
C THR A 245 44.87 13.08 28.97
N LEU A 246 43.74 13.77 28.82
CA LEU A 246 43.38 14.92 29.66
C LEU A 246 43.23 14.52 31.13
N THR A 247 42.55 13.40 31.39
CA THR A 247 42.38 12.86 32.74
C THR A 247 43.74 12.54 33.37
N GLN A 248 44.66 11.95 32.61
CA GLN A 248 46.00 11.60 33.08
C GLN A 248 46.87 12.84 33.35
N MET A 249 46.78 13.89 32.54
CA MET A 249 47.47 15.16 32.80
C MET A 249 46.94 15.83 34.07
N LEU A 250 45.62 15.89 34.25
CA LEU A 250 45.00 16.45 35.46
C LEU A 250 45.46 15.70 36.72
N ALA A 251 45.51 14.37 36.62
CA ALA A 251 45.98 13.50 37.68
C ALA A 251 47.43 13.87 38.06
N LEU A 252 48.35 13.98 37.09
CA LEU A 252 49.75 14.35 37.36
C LEU A 252 49.89 15.73 38.02
N ILE A 253 49.06 16.70 37.61
CA ILE A 253 49.03 18.04 38.22
C ILE A 253 48.61 17.95 39.69
N VAL A 254 47.53 17.22 39.99
CA VAL A 254 47.04 17.02 41.36
C VAL A 254 48.06 16.27 42.21
N GLY A 255 48.69 15.22 41.66
CA GLY A 255 49.73 14.46 42.34
C GLY A 255 50.98 15.31 42.64
N GLY A 256 51.41 16.14 41.69
CA GLY A 256 52.51 17.08 41.87
C GLY A 256 52.22 18.15 42.93
N TRP A 257 51.00 18.70 42.94
CA TRP A 257 50.56 19.64 43.97
C TRP A 257 50.52 19.00 45.36
N ALA A 258 49.97 17.78 45.47
CA ALA A 258 49.95 17.02 46.72
C ALA A 258 51.38 16.70 47.21
N MET A 259 52.29 16.37 46.30
CA MET A 259 53.70 16.13 46.63
C MET A 259 54.41 17.40 47.12
N MET A 260 54.19 18.55 46.47
CA MET A 260 54.71 19.85 46.94
C MET A 260 54.13 20.22 48.32
N ALA A 261 52.83 20.01 48.53
CA ALA A 261 52.18 20.21 49.81
C ALA A 261 52.74 19.28 50.90
N PHE A 262 53.10 18.04 50.55
CA PHE A 262 53.71 17.04 51.44
C PHE A 262 55.05 17.48 52.04
N PHE A 263 55.83 18.25 51.30
CA PHE A 263 57.07 18.84 51.82
C PHE A 263 56.83 20.10 52.67
N SER A 264 55.61 20.64 52.70
CA SER A 264 55.30 21.91 53.37
C SER A 264 54.65 21.77 54.76
N ASP A 265 53.95 20.67 55.08
CA ASP A 265 53.38 20.52 56.43
C ASP A 265 53.09 19.07 56.88
N SER A 266 53.23 18.83 58.19
CA SER A 266 53.28 17.51 58.83
C SER A 266 51.90 16.98 59.21
N SER A 267 51.11 16.48 58.25
CA SER A 267 49.94 15.63 58.56
C SER A 267 49.94 14.36 57.72
N ALA A 268 50.60 13.32 58.24
CA ALA A 268 51.00 12.12 57.50
C ALA A 268 49.87 11.15 57.10
N ALA A 269 48.63 11.32 57.58
CA ALA A 269 47.54 10.36 57.33
C ALA A 269 46.71 10.71 56.08
N LEU A 270 46.25 11.96 55.98
CA LEU A 270 45.41 12.42 54.86
C LEU A 270 46.15 12.31 53.52
N MET A 271 47.44 12.66 53.51
CA MET A 271 48.26 12.60 52.30
C MET A 271 48.49 11.18 51.79
N ARG A 272 48.60 10.19 52.69
CA ARG A 272 48.74 8.78 52.30
C ARG A 272 47.46 8.26 51.64
N LEU A 273 46.29 8.70 52.10
CA LEU A 273 45.00 8.36 51.47
C LEU A 273 44.85 9.00 50.09
N ILE A 274 45.26 10.27 49.94
CA ILE A 274 45.23 10.97 48.65
C ILE A 274 46.17 10.29 47.64
N LEU A 275 47.39 9.96 48.05
CA LEU A 275 48.36 9.26 47.18
C LEU A 275 47.90 7.84 46.82
N ALA A 276 47.29 7.11 47.76
CA ALA A 276 46.74 5.78 47.50
C ALA A 276 45.57 5.84 46.50
N GLY A 277 44.64 6.80 46.67
CA GLY A 277 43.55 7.03 45.72
C GLY A 277 44.04 7.42 44.33
N PHE A 278 45.10 8.23 44.26
CA PHE A 278 45.75 8.59 43.00
C PHE A 278 46.33 7.37 42.27
N LEU A 279 47.11 6.53 42.97
CA LEU A 279 47.69 5.32 42.39
C LEU A 279 46.63 4.32 41.94
N GLN A 280 45.52 4.21 42.67
CA GLN A 280 44.38 3.38 42.27
C GLN A 280 43.69 3.91 41.02
N LEU A 281 43.50 5.23 40.90
CA LEU A 281 42.91 5.84 39.71
C LEU A 281 43.77 5.58 38.47
N VAL A 282 45.09 5.75 38.59
CA VAL A 282 46.06 5.48 37.51
C VAL A 282 46.02 4.01 37.08
N ALA A 283 46.01 3.08 38.04
CA ALA A 283 45.91 1.65 37.77
C ALA A 283 44.60 1.27 37.08
N LEU A 284 43.47 1.85 37.49
CA LEU A 284 42.16 1.60 36.88
C LEU A 284 42.12 2.11 35.43
N THR A 285 42.67 3.30 35.15
CA THR A 285 42.80 3.80 33.77
C THR A 285 43.71 2.92 32.90
N ALA A 286 44.81 2.39 33.46
CA ALA A 286 45.69 1.48 32.73
C ALA A 286 44.98 0.16 32.40
N PHE A 287 44.20 -0.38 33.33
CA PHE A 287 43.41 -1.61 33.14
C PHE A 287 42.35 -1.45 32.03
N VAL A 288 41.52 -0.39 32.10
CA VAL A 288 40.50 -0.09 31.07
C VAL A 288 41.12 0.13 29.68
N CYS A 289 42.32 0.70 29.62
CA CYS A 289 43.06 0.86 28.36
C CYS A 289 43.67 -0.45 27.83
N SER A 290 43.93 -1.44 28.70
CA SER A 290 44.53 -2.73 28.31
C SER A 290 43.50 -3.76 27.83
N GLU A 291 42.29 -3.75 28.39
CA GLU A 291 41.26 -4.78 28.16
C GLU A 291 40.62 -4.73 26.76
N LYS A 292 40.81 -3.63 26.02
CA LYS A 292 40.32 -3.47 24.63
C LYS A 292 41.30 -3.92 23.53
N ARG A 293 42.36 -4.67 23.88
CA ARG A 293 43.36 -5.20 22.93
C ARG A 293 43.24 -6.71 22.61
N SER A 294 42.26 -7.43 23.15
CA SER A 294 41.96 -8.83 22.76
C SER A 294 40.79 -8.93 21.78
#